data_AF-A0A918GT56-F1
#
_entry.id   AF-A0A918GT56-F1
#
_cell.length_a   1.000
_cell.length_b   1.000
_cell.length_c   1.000
_cell.angle_alpha   90.00
_cell.angle_beta   90.00
_cell.angle_gamma   90.00
#
_symmetry.space_group_name_H-M   'P 1'
#
loop_
_entity.id
_entity.type
_entity.pdbx_description
1 polymer ?
#
loop_
_entity_poly.entity_id
_entity_poly.type
_entity_poly.pdbx_seq_one_letter_code
_entity_poly.pdbx_strand_id
1 'polypeptide(L)'
;MATPEEIRRRVELADTNRSARRAAAAQQVGELAQRRAAIVGQLEDIERELGDVLAEAQDVIGVEELAEFTDLKASDLTGWLAGCKATRGKRKKAPSGSGTHSNARRTSGPRTPVAEEATTPREEATAAGAVERLVAQAS
;
A
#
# COMPACT_ATOMS: atom_id res chain seq x y z
N MET A 1 -2.27 49.55 -12.90
CA MET A 1 -1.59 48.47 -13.64
C MET A 1 -0.56 47.85 -12.72
N ALA A 2 -0.57 46.53 -12.53
CA ALA A 2 0.44 45.85 -11.72
C ALA A 2 1.75 45.77 -12.51
N THR A 3 2.88 46.01 -11.85
CA THR A 3 4.20 45.83 -12.47
C THR A 3 4.48 44.33 -12.67
N PRO A 4 5.30 43.96 -13.66
CA PRO A 4 5.66 42.56 -13.89
C PRO A 4 6.25 41.85 -12.65
N GLU A 5 7.05 42.55 -11.85
CA GLU A 5 7.62 42.00 -10.62
C GLU A 5 6.55 41.70 -9.55
N GLU A 6 5.51 42.54 -9.45
CA GLU A 6 4.39 42.30 -8.54
C GLU A 6 3.56 41.08 -8.99
N ILE A 7 3.42 40.87 -10.30
CA ILE A 7 2.73 39.68 -10.84
C ILE A 7 3.53 38.41 -10.50
N ARG A 8 4.86 38.40 -10.73
CA ARG A 8 5.73 37.26 -10.39
C ARG A 8 5.65 36.92 -8.90
N ARG A 9 5.78 37.93 -8.04
CA ARG A 9 5.71 37.74 -6.58
C ARG A 9 4.38 37.14 -6.13
N ARG A 10 3.27 37.55 -6.74
CA ARG A 10 1.94 37.00 -6.41
C ARG A 10 1.79 35.54 -6.83
N VAL A 11 2.31 35.16 -7.99
CA VAL A 11 2.28 33.76 -8.46
C VAL A 11 3.15 32.88 -7.56
N GLU A 12 4.39 33.29 -7.28
CA GLU A 12 5.30 32.56 -6.41
C GLU A 12 4.72 32.33 -5.01
N LEU A 13 4.08 33.36 -4.44
CA LEU A 13 3.42 33.24 -3.13
C LEU A 13 2.23 32.27 -3.19
N ALA A 14 1.41 32.35 -4.25
CA ALA A 14 0.28 31.45 -4.42
C ALA A 14 0.72 29.99 -4.59
N ASP A 15 1.76 29.75 -5.38
CA ASP A 15 2.31 28.42 -5.60
C ASP A 15 2.99 27.86 -4.36
N THR A 16 3.71 28.69 -3.61
CA THR A 16 4.30 28.31 -2.32
C THR A 16 3.22 27.90 -1.31
N ASN A 17 2.13 28.68 -1.22
CA ASN A 17 1.02 28.34 -0.35
C ASN A 17 0.33 27.04 -0.77
N ARG A 18 0.16 26.83 -2.08
CA ARG A 18 -0.43 25.60 -2.62
C ARG A 18 0.46 24.39 -2.37
N SER A 19 1.76 24.51 -2.62
CA SER A 19 2.73 23.42 -2.41
C SER A 19 2.86 23.07 -0.93
N ALA A 20 2.89 24.06 -0.04
CA ALA A 20 2.90 23.84 1.42
C ALA A 20 1.67 23.05 1.89
N ARG A 21 0.47 23.39 1.40
CA ARG A 21 -0.76 22.63 1.72
C ARG A 21 -0.72 21.21 1.20
N ARG A 22 -0.22 21.00 -0.02
CA ARG A 22 -0.06 19.66 -0.61
C ARG A 22 0.94 18.82 0.18
N ALA A 23 2.06 19.42 0.58
CA ALA A 23 3.08 18.75 1.37
C ALA A 23 2.53 18.34 2.75
N ALA A 24 1.85 19.25 3.45
CA ALA A 24 1.23 18.94 4.74
C ALA A 24 0.20 17.81 4.65
N ALA A 25 -0.66 17.82 3.63
CA ALA A 25 -1.63 16.76 3.41
C ALA A 25 -0.96 15.42 3.10
N ALA A 26 0.04 15.40 2.22
CA ALA A 26 0.79 14.19 1.88
C ALA A 26 1.51 13.61 3.10
N GLN A 27 2.08 14.47 3.95
CA GLN A 27 2.72 14.06 5.20
C GLN A 27 1.72 13.39 6.15
N GLN A 28 0.56 14.03 6.39
CA GLN A 28 -0.48 13.47 7.26
C GLN A 28 -0.99 12.11 6.76
N VAL A 29 -1.24 11.99 5.46
CA VAL A 29 -1.68 10.72 4.86
C VAL A 29 -0.59 9.66 5.00
N GLY A 30 0.67 10.02 4.73
CA GLY A 30 1.81 9.11 4.89
C GLY A 30 1.96 8.58 6.31
N GLU A 31 1.89 9.47 7.31
CA GLU A 31 1.95 9.10 8.73
C GLU A 31 0.79 8.18 9.14
N LEU A 32 -0.44 8.48 8.71
CA LEU A 32 -1.60 7.64 9.00
C LEU A 32 -1.51 6.28 8.33
N ALA A 33 -1.03 6.22 7.08
CA ALA A 33 -0.83 4.97 6.35
C ALA A 33 0.21 4.08 7.04
N GLN A 34 1.32 4.65 7.53
CA GLN A 34 2.33 3.92 8.29
C GLN A 34 1.78 3.38 9.60
N ARG A 35 1.04 4.20 10.37
CA ARG A 35 0.39 3.73 11.60
C ARG A 35 -0.62 2.61 11.32
N ARG A 36 -1.42 2.74 10.26
CA ARG A 36 -2.35 1.69 9.84
C ARG A 36 -1.61 0.40 9.51
N ALA A 37 -0.52 0.47 8.76
CA ALA A 37 0.27 -0.71 8.42
C ALA A 37 0.84 -1.41 9.67
N ALA A 38 1.33 -0.63 10.64
CA ALA A 38 1.80 -1.18 11.91
C ALA A 38 0.69 -1.88 12.70
N ILE A 39 -0.48 -1.26 12.81
CA ILE A 39 -1.65 -1.85 13.50
C ILE A 39 -2.14 -3.12 12.80
N VAL A 40 -2.18 -3.11 11.45
CA VAL A 40 -2.55 -4.30 10.68
C VAL A 40 -1.57 -5.44 10.94
N GLY A 41 -0.26 -5.16 10.94
CA GLY A 41 0.73 -6.19 11.29
C GLY A 41 0.55 -6.76 12.70
N GLN A 42 0.28 -5.90 13.69
CA GLN A 42 -0.03 -6.35 15.05
C GLN A 42 -1.31 -7.19 15.11
N LEU A 43 -2.34 -6.82 14.35
CA LEU A 43 -3.59 -7.57 14.28
C LEU A 43 -3.36 -8.95 13.65
N GLU A 44 -2.60 -9.03 12.55
CA GLU A 44 -2.23 -10.30 11.91
C GLU A 44 -1.46 -11.23 12.86
N ASP A 45 -0.58 -10.67 13.69
CA ASP A 45 0.13 -11.44 14.72
C ASP A 45 -0.84 -11.98 15.80
N ILE A 46 -1.74 -11.13 16.30
CA ILE A 46 -2.76 -11.53 17.27
C ILE A 46 -3.70 -12.59 16.69
N GLU A 47 -4.17 -12.42 15.46
CA GLU A 47 -5.06 -13.38 14.79
C GLU A 47 -4.38 -14.75 14.59
N ARG A 48 -3.06 -14.76 14.35
CA ARG A 48 -2.28 -16.00 14.31
C ARG A 48 -2.21 -16.67 15.69
N GLU A 49 -1.91 -15.91 16.74
CA GLU A 49 -1.88 -16.43 18.11
C GLU A 49 -3.26 -16.98 18.53
N LEU A 50 -4.34 -16.27 18.18
CA LEU A 50 -5.71 -16.76 18.40
C LEU A 50 -5.96 -18.07 17.67
N GLY A 51 -5.57 -18.18 16.40
CA GLY A 51 -5.73 -19.41 15.64
C GLY A 51 -4.92 -20.59 16.21
N ASP A 52 -3.74 -20.34 16.77
CA ASP A 52 -2.92 -21.36 17.42
C ASP A 52 -3.57 -21.85 18.73
N VAL A 53 -4.02 -20.93 19.59
CA VAL A 53 -4.74 -21.27 20.83
C VAL A 53 -6.05 -22.01 20.51
N LEU A 54 -6.79 -21.59 19.48
CA LEU A 54 -8.02 -22.26 19.04
C LEU A 54 -7.75 -23.66 18.49
N ALA A 55 -6.60 -23.88 17.85
CA ALA A 55 -6.23 -25.20 17.34
C ALA A 55 -5.92 -26.17 18.49
N GLU A 56 -5.32 -25.68 19.58
CA GLU A 56 -5.07 -26.46 20.80
C GLU A 56 -6.35 -26.69 21.62
N ALA A 57 -7.23 -25.69 21.69
CA ALA A 57 -8.47 -25.77 22.45
C ALA A 57 -9.50 -26.73 21.83
N GLN A 58 -9.46 -26.98 20.52
CA GLN A 58 -10.41 -27.84 19.80
C GLN A 58 -10.49 -29.28 20.31
N ASP A 59 -9.42 -29.78 20.92
CA ASP A 59 -9.40 -31.12 21.51
C ASP A 59 -10.22 -31.18 22.83
N VAL A 60 -10.52 -30.02 23.43
CA VAL A 60 -11.20 -29.89 24.72
C VAL A 60 -12.60 -29.28 24.58
N ILE A 61 -12.75 -28.29 23.70
CA ILE A 61 -13.99 -27.52 23.53
C ILE A 61 -14.27 -27.28 22.04
N GLY A 62 -15.53 -27.49 21.63
CA GLY A 62 -15.97 -27.25 20.27
C GLY A 62 -15.98 -25.76 19.90
N VAL A 63 -15.98 -25.45 18.60
CA VAL A 63 -15.98 -24.05 18.13
C VAL A 63 -17.30 -23.35 18.46
N GLU A 64 -18.42 -24.06 18.35
CA GLU A 64 -19.76 -23.59 18.66
C GLU A 64 -19.91 -23.30 20.15
N GLU A 65 -19.40 -24.20 21.00
CA GLU A 65 -19.41 -24.04 22.45
C GLU A 65 -18.51 -22.87 22.89
N LEU A 66 -17.33 -22.73 22.29
CA LEU A 66 -16.45 -21.60 22.58
C LEU A 66 -17.05 -20.26 22.14
N ALA A 67 -17.79 -20.22 21.03
CA ALA A 67 -18.52 -19.04 20.59
C ALA A 67 -19.55 -18.58 21.64
N GLU A 68 -20.28 -19.52 22.24
CA GLU A 68 -21.25 -19.24 23.30
C GLU A 68 -20.58 -18.69 24.58
N PHE A 69 -19.41 -19.22 24.97
CA PHE A 69 -18.73 -18.77 26.19
C PHE A 69 -17.97 -17.44 26.05
N THR A 70 -17.58 -17.08 24.83
CA THR A 70 -16.75 -15.89 24.57
C THR A 70 -17.53 -14.74 23.95
N ASP A 71 -18.82 -14.93 23.67
CA ASP A 71 -19.67 -14.01 22.91
C ASP A 71 -19.08 -13.64 21.53
N LEU A 72 -18.25 -14.53 20.97
CA LEU A 72 -17.66 -14.37 19.64
C LEU A 72 -18.49 -15.11 18.60
N LYS A 73 -18.41 -14.66 17.35
CA LYS A 73 -19.07 -15.37 16.25
C LYS A 73 -18.26 -16.61 15.89
N ALA A 74 -18.95 -17.75 15.72
CA ALA A 74 -18.33 -18.96 15.21
C ALA A 74 -17.66 -18.75 13.83
N SER A 75 -18.15 -17.81 13.01
CA SER A 75 -17.53 -17.43 11.73
C SER A 75 -16.12 -16.85 11.90
N ASP A 76 -15.90 -16.09 12.97
CA ASP A 76 -14.63 -15.40 13.20
C ASP A 76 -13.61 -16.40 13.75
N LEU A 77 -14.05 -17.27 14.68
CA LEU A 77 -13.26 -18.40 15.20
C LEU A 77 -12.84 -19.37 14.10
N THR A 78 -13.78 -19.76 13.23
CA THR A 78 -13.47 -20.62 12.07
C THR A 78 -12.57 -19.94 11.06
N GLY A 79 -12.69 -18.61 10.88
CA GLY A 79 -11.79 -17.80 10.07
C GLY A 79 -10.35 -17.83 10.57
N TRP A 80 -10.13 -17.57 11.86
CA TRP A 80 -8.80 -17.62 12.47
C TRP A 80 -8.19 -19.03 12.42
N LEU A 81 -9.00 -20.07 12.62
CA LEU A 81 -8.57 -21.47 12.47
C LEU A 81 -8.17 -21.83 11.02
N ALA A 82 -8.92 -21.34 10.04
CA ALA A 82 -8.60 -21.55 8.63
C ALA A 82 -7.28 -20.84 8.25
N GLY A 83 -7.05 -19.64 8.80
CA GLY A 83 -5.81 -18.88 8.62
C GLY A 83 -4.57 -19.63 9.12
N CYS A 84 -4.63 -20.28 10.30
CA CYS A 84 -3.50 -21.04 10.85
C CYS A 84 -3.17 -22.33 10.08
N LYS A 85 -4.13 -22.97 9.40
CA LYS A 85 -3.86 -24.20 8.65
C LYS A 85 -2.92 -23.98 7.45
N ALA A 86 -2.92 -22.78 6.87
CA ALA A 86 -2.06 -22.46 5.72
C ALA A 86 -0.56 -22.37 6.06
N THR A 87 -0.20 -22.02 7.31
CA THR A 87 1.20 -21.85 7.75
C THR A 87 1.84 -23.14 8.25
N ARG A 88 1.05 -24.14 8.69
CA ARG A 88 1.55 -25.41 9.26
C ARG A 88 2.27 -26.33 8.25
N GLY A 89 2.26 -26.00 6.96
CA GLY A 89 2.80 -26.83 5.87
C GLY A 89 4.31 -26.74 5.58
N LYS A 90 5.08 -25.83 6.18
CA LYS A 90 6.52 -25.66 5.87
C LYS A 90 7.45 -26.03 7.02
N ARG A 91 7.46 -27.31 7.40
CA ARG A 91 8.60 -27.88 8.14
C ARG A 91 9.77 -28.03 7.16
N LYS A 92 10.60 -26.98 7.07
CA LYS A 92 11.79 -26.93 6.19
C LYS A 92 12.81 -27.95 6.68
N LYS A 93 12.84 -29.12 6.04
CA LYS A 93 13.93 -30.11 6.19
C LYS A 93 15.20 -29.44 5.64
N ALA A 94 16.18 -29.20 6.50
CA ALA A 94 17.47 -28.68 6.08
C ALA A 94 18.18 -29.73 5.21
N PRO A 95 18.66 -29.39 3.99
CA PRO A 95 19.64 -30.24 3.32
C PRO A 95 20.99 -30.01 3.99
N SER A 96 21.41 -31.01 4.76
CA SER A 96 22.79 -31.23 5.15
C SER A 96 23.63 -31.52 3.90
N GLY A 97 24.76 -30.82 3.75
CA GLY A 97 25.98 -31.43 3.22
C GLY A 97 26.34 -31.20 1.74
N SER A 98 27.45 -30.46 1.59
CA SER A 98 28.60 -30.79 0.74
C SER A 98 28.59 -30.41 -0.75
N GLY A 99 29.46 -29.46 -1.09
CA GLY A 99 30.60 -29.76 -1.97
C GLY A 99 30.61 -29.18 -3.38
N THR A 100 31.65 -28.38 -3.63
CA THR A 100 32.45 -28.34 -4.88
C THR A 100 32.12 -27.28 -5.94
N HIS A 101 32.79 -26.14 -5.77
CA HIS A 101 33.67 -25.42 -6.71
C HIS A 101 33.34 -25.20 -8.20
N SER A 102 33.60 -23.94 -8.59
CA SER A 102 34.13 -23.44 -9.88
C SER A 102 33.15 -23.49 -11.07
N ASN A 103 33.03 -22.51 -11.97
CA ASN A 103 34.02 -21.65 -12.62
C ASN A 103 33.29 -20.62 -13.53
N ALA A 104 34.04 -19.68 -14.11
CA ALA A 104 33.75 -18.94 -15.34
C ALA A 104 32.87 -17.67 -15.27
N ARG A 105 33.48 -16.63 -14.69
CA ARG A 105 33.90 -15.42 -15.41
C ARG A 105 33.24 -15.19 -16.79
N ARG A 106 32.25 -14.31 -16.88
CA ARG A 106 31.95 -13.55 -18.10
C ARG A 106 31.61 -12.10 -17.75
N THR A 107 32.61 -11.26 -17.92
CA THR A 107 32.52 -9.80 -18.00
C THR A 107 32.01 -9.43 -19.40
N SER A 108 30.87 -8.75 -19.49
CA SER A 108 30.48 -7.99 -20.68
C SER A 108 30.09 -6.59 -20.22
N GLY A 109 30.89 -5.62 -20.67
CA GLY A 109 30.93 -4.24 -20.19
C GLY A 109 29.74 -3.36 -20.58
N PRO A 110 29.79 -2.08 -20.18
CA PRO A 110 28.67 -1.15 -20.22
C PRO A 110 28.42 -0.63 -21.65
N ARG A 111 27.16 -0.72 -22.11
CA ARG A 111 26.69 0.03 -23.29
C ARG A 111 26.26 1.43 -22.84
N THR A 112 26.94 2.43 -23.39
CA THR A 112 26.60 3.85 -23.31
C THR A 112 25.23 4.14 -23.95
N PRO A 113 24.45 5.11 -23.41
CA PRO A 113 23.18 5.53 -23.99
C PRO A 113 23.43 6.47 -25.19
N VAL A 114 22.79 6.19 -26.32
CA VAL A 114 22.66 7.13 -27.44
C VAL A 114 21.45 8.00 -27.15
N ALA A 115 21.72 9.30 -26.99
CA ALA A 115 20.74 10.36 -27.14
C ALA A 115 20.52 10.60 -28.63
N GLU A 116 19.26 10.64 -29.08
CA GLU A 116 18.91 11.37 -30.29
C GLU A 116 17.52 11.98 -30.12
N GLU A 117 17.52 13.31 -30.07
CA GLU A 117 16.37 14.17 -30.27
C GLU A 117 15.77 13.95 -31.66
N ALA A 118 14.44 13.88 -31.75
CA ALA A 118 13.75 14.32 -32.96
C ALA A 118 12.39 14.91 -32.59
N THR A 119 12.38 16.23 -32.63
CA THR A 119 11.27 17.17 -32.62
C THR A 119 10.24 16.85 -33.71
N THR A 120 8.95 16.86 -33.37
CA THR A 120 7.90 17.31 -34.30
C THR A 120 6.85 18.11 -33.53
N PRO A 121 6.55 19.36 -33.92
CA PRO A 121 5.40 20.09 -33.42
C PRO A 121 4.14 19.64 -34.16
N ARG A 122 3.02 19.51 -33.46
CA ARG A 122 1.70 19.56 -34.10
C ARG A 122 0.81 20.55 -33.36
N GLU A 123 0.59 21.64 -34.07
CA GLU A 123 -0.23 22.79 -33.82
C GLU A 123 -1.73 22.42 -33.84
N GLU A 124 -2.38 22.74 -32.72
CA GLU A 124 -3.61 23.54 -32.54
C GLU A 124 -4.99 23.18 -33.18
N ALA A 125 -6.01 23.60 -32.41
CA ALA A 125 -7.44 23.83 -32.72
C ALA A 125 -8.37 22.59 -32.61
N THR A 126 -9.48 22.55 -31.85
CA THR A 126 -10.46 23.55 -31.35
C THR A 126 -11.28 22.89 -30.20
N ALA A 127 -11.49 23.54 -29.04
CA ALA A 127 -12.64 24.39 -28.65
C ALA A 127 -13.96 23.66 -28.27
N ALA A 128 -14.65 24.24 -27.27
CA ALA A 128 -15.97 23.92 -26.69
C ALA A 128 -15.98 22.76 -25.67
N GLY A 129 -16.37 22.92 -24.40
CA GLY A 129 -17.28 23.88 -23.80
C GLY A 129 -18.46 23.10 -23.20
N ALA A 130 -18.38 22.71 -21.92
CA ALA A 130 -19.53 22.26 -21.13
C ALA A 130 -19.18 22.30 -19.64
N VAL A 131 -19.30 23.49 -19.06
CA VAL A 131 -19.58 23.63 -17.63
C VAL A 131 -21.09 23.64 -17.54
N GLU A 132 -21.72 22.56 -17.07
CA GLU A 132 -23.11 22.62 -16.66
C GLU A 132 -23.24 22.30 -15.17
N ARG A 133 -23.86 23.26 -14.52
CA ARG A 133 -23.89 23.55 -13.10
C ARG A 133 -25.26 23.08 -12.62
N LEU A 134 -25.34 21.90 -11.99
CA LEU A 134 -26.60 21.43 -11.43
C LEU A 134 -26.83 22.12 -10.07
N VAL A 135 -27.57 23.22 -10.11
CA VAL A 135 -28.25 23.81 -8.95
C VAL A 135 -29.51 22.97 -8.71
N ALA A 136 -29.56 22.27 -7.58
CA ALA A 136 -30.79 21.67 -7.08
C ALA A 136 -31.33 22.56 -5.94
N GLN A 137 -32.34 23.37 -6.27
CA GLN A 137 -33.34 23.87 -5.33
C GLN A 137 -34.65 23.12 -5.64
N ALA A 138 -35.21 22.45 -4.63
CA ALA A 138 -36.61 22.04 -4.53
C ALA A 138 -36.94 22.23 -3.04
N SER A 139 -37.72 23.26 -2.71
CA SER A 139 -39.18 23.23 -2.54
C SER A 139 -39.59 22.67 -1.18
#